data_AF-A0A836C2I5-F1
#
_entry.id   AF-A0A836C2I5-F1
#
_cell.length_a   1.000
_cell.length_b   1.000
_cell.length_c   1.000
_cell.angle_alpha   90.00
_cell.angle_beta   90.00
_cell.angle_gamma   90.00
#
_symmetry.space_group_name_H-M   'P 1'
#
loop_
_entity.id
_entity.type
_entity.pdbx_description
1 polymer ?
#
loop_
_entity_poly.entity_id
_entity_poly.type
_entity_poly.pdbx_seq_one_letter_code
_entity_poly.pdbx_strand_id
1 'polypeptide(L)'
;MSGDASLLDVEPVFLKTLQNIVITLPDNRITNLARVHMIHPLSTSAMGLCRKLQDQYGNGCAPGFENTFPAVQESQANSSHMAFLSGGFFVVGYAKMGIMINLLSLGYDVLFVDSDHVYFRNPIPAFYTSYKADLYTALEHCRNLDTQDGVVQFPDKVVPNISTLFARATGAVMRCLMNWFFAMISCAGKNEWCWDQYKFKGSMELCMRGMSYNHFTLGFLSPEKFASLCHGTCGCDALGMPRVVWRGGRGDPAYEETCPARVVKKWWLFHVACFAGHMDGSKVKHMQRALRLYEKHVGPQGSAPQDPMPWWTADPWWLNFTAAG
;
A
#
# COMPACT_ATOMS: atom_id res chain seq x y z
N MET A 1 -6.60 4.25 -4.62
CA MET A 1 -7.77 4.52 -5.48
C MET A 1 -9.01 4.33 -4.65
N SER A 2 -10.02 5.15 -4.86
CA SER A 2 -11.05 5.31 -3.84
C SER A 2 -12.41 5.55 -4.50
N GLY A 3 -13.39 4.72 -4.13
CA GLY A 3 -14.80 4.98 -4.41
C GLY A 3 -15.43 5.86 -3.32
N ASP A 4 -16.67 6.27 -3.54
CA ASP A 4 -17.40 7.22 -2.70
C ASP A 4 -17.40 6.86 -1.20
N ALA A 5 -17.74 5.62 -0.85
CA ALA A 5 -17.78 5.17 0.54
C ALA A 5 -16.40 5.20 1.22
N SER A 6 -15.35 4.80 0.50
CA SER A 6 -13.98 4.92 1.00
C SER A 6 -13.63 6.38 1.27
N LEU A 7 -14.03 7.31 0.39
CA LEU A 7 -13.74 8.73 0.51
C LEU A 7 -14.50 9.42 1.64
N LEU A 8 -15.69 8.91 1.98
CA LEU A 8 -16.49 9.43 3.09
C LEU A 8 -16.00 8.95 4.46
N ASP A 9 -15.64 7.67 4.56
CA ASP A 9 -15.42 7.03 5.86
C ASP A 9 -13.94 6.75 6.15
N VAL A 10 -13.26 6.05 5.24
CA VAL A 10 -11.92 5.48 5.47
C VAL A 10 -10.81 6.49 5.19
N GLU A 11 -10.90 7.20 4.07
CA GLU A 11 -9.88 8.15 3.60
C GLU A 11 -9.63 9.30 4.56
N PRO A 12 -10.64 9.90 5.23
CA PRO A 12 -10.37 10.93 6.25
C PRO A 12 -9.49 10.42 7.39
N VAL A 13 -9.67 9.17 7.83
CA VAL A 13 -8.82 8.57 8.87
C VAL A 13 -7.42 8.33 8.33
N PHE A 14 -7.31 7.77 7.12
CA PHE A 14 -6.04 7.55 6.45
C PHE A 14 -5.24 8.85 6.25
N LEU A 15 -5.83 9.87 5.64
CA LEU A 15 -5.20 11.17 5.41
C LEU A 15 -4.82 11.87 6.71
N LYS A 16 -5.63 11.77 7.76
CA LYS A 16 -5.27 12.27 9.09
C LYS A 16 -4.00 11.61 9.62
N THR A 17 -3.81 10.31 9.38
CA THR A 17 -2.59 9.61 9.80
C THR A 17 -1.35 10.08 9.04
N LEU A 18 -1.50 10.39 7.76
CA LEU A 18 -0.43 10.94 6.93
C LEU A 18 -0.12 12.41 7.25
N GLN A 19 -1.12 13.19 7.64
CA GLN A 19 -0.96 14.62 7.95
C GLN A 19 -0.02 14.84 9.14
N ASN A 20 0.01 13.90 10.07
CA ASN A 20 0.88 13.93 11.26
C ASN A 20 2.32 13.49 10.99
N ILE A 21 2.65 13.07 9.76
CA ILE A 21 3.99 12.65 9.39
C ILE A 21 4.63 13.74 8.54
N VAL A 22 5.44 14.56 9.21
CA VAL A 22 6.21 15.64 8.60
C VAL A 22 7.36 15.06 7.79
N ILE A 23 7.56 15.61 6.60
CA ILE A 23 8.67 15.29 5.69
C ILE A 23 9.31 16.59 5.20
N THR A 24 10.55 16.49 4.75
CA THR A 24 11.23 17.57 4.03
C THR A 24 11.45 17.13 2.60
N LEU A 25 11.11 18.03 1.69
CA LEU A 25 11.27 17.84 0.25
C LEU A 25 12.71 18.13 -0.18
N PRO A 26 13.12 17.73 -1.40
CA PRO A 26 14.46 18.01 -1.94
C PRO A 26 14.84 19.50 -1.97
N ASP A 27 13.85 20.40 -2.03
CA ASP A 27 14.03 21.86 -2.00
C ASP A 27 14.02 22.45 -0.58
N ASN A 28 14.23 21.61 0.45
CA ASN A 28 14.19 21.94 1.87
C ASN A 28 12.83 22.43 2.40
N ARG A 29 11.76 22.42 1.60
CA ARG A 29 10.43 22.74 2.11
C ARG A 29 9.95 21.63 3.04
N ILE A 30 9.39 22.04 4.18
CA ILE A 30 8.76 21.14 5.13
C ILE A 30 7.28 21.00 4.75
N THR A 31 6.81 19.76 4.64
CA THR A 31 5.41 19.42 4.38
C THR A 31 5.02 18.16 5.17
N ASN A 32 3.87 17.56 4.89
CA ASN A 32 3.48 16.27 5.45
C ASN A 32 3.13 15.27 4.35
N LEU A 33 3.07 13.98 4.70
CA LEU A 33 2.76 12.92 3.74
C LEU A 33 1.37 13.06 3.10
N ALA A 34 0.37 13.64 3.79
CA ALA A 34 -0.96 13.81 3.21
C ALA A 34 -0.93 14.76 2.00
N ARG A 35 -0.10 15.81 2.06
CA ARG A 35 0.03 16.81 0.97
C ARG A 35 0.73 16.32 -0.28
N VAL A 36 1.55 15.28 -0.16
CA VAL A 36 2.22 14.64 -1.31
C VAL A 36 1.52 13.35 -1.72
N HIS A 37 0.47 12.94 -1.00
CA HIS A 37 -0.35 11.79 -1.35
C HIS A 37 -1.30 12.16 -2.51
N MET A 38 -1.45 11.24 -3.46
CA MET A 38 -2.31 11.39 -4.61
C MET A 38 -3.43 10.36 -4.57
N ILE A 39 -4.67 10.84 -4.53
CA ILE A 39 -5.87 10.01 -4.62
C ILE A 39 -6.29 9.93 -6.08
N HIS A 40 -6.65 8.72 -6.52
CA HIS A 40 -7.25 8.46 -7.82
C HIS A 40 -8.72 8.08 -7.63
N PRO A 41 -9.66 9.01 -7.83
CA PRO A 41 -11.09 8.76 -7.71
C PRO A 41 -11.59 7.93 -8.90
N LEU A 42 -12.52 7.01 -8.64
CA LEU A 42 -13.03 6.08 -9.66
C LEU A 42 -14.30 6.58 -10.38
N SER A 43 -14.89 7.68 -9.91
CA SER A 43 -16.14 8.24 -10.42
C SER A 43 -16.12 9.77 -10.35
N THR A 44 -17.02 10.43 -11.08
CA THR A 44 -17.20 11.88 -11.00
C THR A 44 -17.63 12.33 -9.59
N SER A 45 -18.47 11.54 -8.91
CA SER A 45 -18.88 11.81 -7.52
C SER A 45 -17.68 11.69 -6.57
N ALA A 46 -16.90 10.61 -6.68
CA ALA A 46 -15.65 10.41 -5.95
C ALA A 46 -14.65 11.55 -6.20
N MET A 47 -14.58 12.10 -7.42
CA MET A 47 -13.75 13.25 -7.73
C MET A 47 -14.20 14.49 -6.93
N GLY A 48 -15.50 14.73 -6.83
CA GLY A 48 -16.06 15.80 -6.00
C GLY A 48 -15.72 15.63 -4.51
N LEU A 49 -15.80 14.41 -3.99
CA LEU A 49 -15.40 14.08 -2.61
C LEU A 49 -13.89 14.24 -2.39
N CYS A 50 -13.07 13.80 -3.34
CA CYS A 50 -11.62 13.97 -3.28
C CYS A 50 -11.23 15.44 -3.17
N ARG A 51 -11.86 16.34 -3.95
CA ARG A 51 -11.60 17.78 -3.88
C ARG A 51 -11.91 18.38 -2.50
N LYS A 52 -12.99 17.92 -1.86
CA LYS A 52 -13.29 18.32 -0.47
C LYS A 52 -12.19 17.86 0.50
N LEU A 53 -11.67 16.65 0.33
CA LEU A 53 -10.55 16.16 1.14
C LEU A 53 -9.25 16.94 0.83
N GLN A 54 -9.03 17.30 -0.43
CA GLN A 54 -7.91 18.15 -0.84
C GLN A 54 -7.95 19.51 -0.14
N ASP A 55 -9.13 20.14 -0.01
CA ASP A 55 -9.26 21.39 0.74
C ASP A 55 -8.91 21.22 2.23
N GLN A 56 -9.22 20.06 2.81
CA GLN A 56 -8.99 19.76 4.22
C GLN A 56 -7.54 19.33 4.54
N TYR A 57 -6.95 18.46 3.73
CA TYR A 57 -5.67 17.79 4.01
C TYR A 57 -4.54 18.24 3.06
N GLY A 58 -4.88 18.86 1.94
CA GLY A 58 -3.94 19.30 0.92
C GLY A 58 -3.43 18.19 -0.02
N ASN A 59 -4.08 17.02 -0.04
CA ASN A 59 -3.73 15.93 -0.93
C ASN A 59 -3.97 16.26 -2.42
N GLY A 60 -3.33 15.54 -3.32
CA GLY A 60 -3.63 15.59 -4.75
C GLY A 60 -4.86 14.75 -5.11
N CYS A 61 -5.60 15.19 -6.13
CA CYS A 61 -6.68 14.43 -6.77
C CYS A 61 -6.37 14.29 -8.26
N ALA A 62 -6.08 13.07 -8.70
CA ALA A 62 -5.71 12.79 -10.08
C ALA A 62 -6.93 12.27 -10.87
N PRO A 63 -7.33 12.97 -11.95
CA PRO A 63 -8.35 12.48 -12.88
C PRO A 63 -7.82 11.32 -13.74
N GLY A 64 -8.71 10.64 -14.44
CA GLY A 64 -8.36 9.68 -15.50
C GLY A 64 -9.18 8.40 -15.51
N PHE A 65 -9.99 8.13 -14.49
CA PHE A 65 -10.81 6.90 -14.41
C PHE A 65 -12.30 7.16 -14.37
N GLU A 66 -12.72 8.39 -14.05
CA GLU A 66 -14.11 8.82 -13.97
C GLU A 66 -14.90 8.60 -15.27
N ASN A 67 -14.23 8.65 -16.41
CA ASN A 67 -14.82 8.45 -17.74
C ASN A 67 -14.53 7.07 -18.34
N THR A 68 -13.61 6.31 -17.76
CA THR A 68 -13.08 5.06 -18.35
C THR A 68 -13.96 3.86 -17.99
N PHE A 69 -14.72 3.95 -16.90
CA PHE A 69 -15.57 2.85 -16.43
C PHE A 69 -17.05 3.23 -16.36
N PRO A 70 -17.70 3.54 -17.49
CA PRO A 70 -19.15 3.81 -17.52
C PRO A 70 -19.97 2.59 -17.05
N ALA A 71 -19.46 1.36 -17.13
CA ALA A 71 -20.13 0.18 -16.58
C ALA A 71 -20.17 0.11 -15.04
N VAL A 72 -19.37 0.93 -14.35
CA VAL A 72 -19.46 1.13 -12.89
C VAL A 72 -20.44 2.27 -12.57
N GLN A 73 -21.09 2.88 -13.58
CA GLN A 73 -22.08 3.94 -13.36
C GLN A 73 -23.27 3.44 -12.54
N GLU A 74 -23.47 4.18 -11.46
CA GLU A 74 -24.64 4.31 -10.60
C GLU A 74 -25.17 3.06 -9.90
N SER A 75 -25.35 1.89 -10.51
CA SER A 75 -25.93 0.75 -9.78
C SER A 75 -24.96 0.06 -8.81
N GLN A 76 -23.64 0.09 -9.11
CA GLN A 76 -22.58 -0.43 -8.24
C GLN A 76 -21.72 0.65 -7.58
N ALA A 77 -21.74 1.88 -8.11
CA ALA A 77 -21.11 3.04 -7.47
C ALA A 77 -22.03 3.71 -6.42
N ASN A 78 -23.36 3.68 -6.62
CA ASN A 78 -24.33 4.19 -5.62
C ASN A 78 -24.78 3.12 -4.63
N SER A 79 -24.54 1.82 -4.90
CA SER A 79 -24.49 0.89 -3.78
C SER A 79 -23.25 1.33 -2.99
N SER A 80 -23.46 1.77 -1.76
CA SER A 80 -22.50 2.43 -0.88
C SER A 80 -21.27 1.57 -0.53
N HIS A 81 -20.99 0.50 -1.28
CA HIS A 81 -20.08 -0.56 -0.95
C HIS A 81 -19.60 -1.27 -2.23
N MET A 82 -18.36 -1.00 -2.69
CA MET A 82 -17.68 -1.92 -3.61
C MET A 82 -17.46 -3.25 -2.88
N ALA A 83 -18.36 -4.20 -3.08
CA ALA A 83 -18.29 -5.49 -2.41
C ALA A 83 -17.00 -6.23 -2.80
N PHE A 84 -16.42 -6.97 -1.86
CA PHE A 84 -15.27 -7.82 -2.13
C PHE A 84 -15.57 -8.77 -3.29
N LEU A 85 -14.66 -8.86 -4.28
CA LEU A 85 -14.83 -9.65 -5.50
C LEU A 85 -16.00 -9.23 -6.41
N SER A 86 -16.48 -7.99 -6.31
CA SER A 86 -17.40 -7.39 -7.29
C SER A 86 -16.68 -6.95 -8.57
N GLY A 87 -17.43 -6.63 -9.64
CA GLY A 87 -16.85 -6.05 -10.85
C GLY A 87 -16.06 -4.77 -10.58
N GLY A 88 -16.60 -3.87 -9.76
CA GLY A 88 -15.88 -2.69 -9.29
C GLY A 88 -14.57 -3.02 -8.57
N PHE A 89 -14.55 -4.06 -7.72
CA PHE A 89 -13.32 -4.51 -7.05
C PHE A 89 -12.23 -4.93 -8.05
N PHE A 90 -12.58 -5.65 -9.12
CA PHE A 90 -11.59 -6.03 -10.13
C PHE A 90 -11.11 -4.85 -10.98
N VAL A 91 -12.01 -3.90 -11.29
CA VAL A 91 -11.65 -2.66 -12.00
C VAL A 91 -10.58 -1.86 -11.24
N VAL A 92 -10.67 -1.80 -9.91
CA VAL A 92 -9.64 -1.18 -9.06
C VAL A 92 -8.26 -1.79 -9.32
N GLY A 93 -8.17 -3.12 -9.42
CA GLY A 93 -6.92 -3.81 -9.75
C GLY A 93 -6.31 -3.36 -11.08
N TYR A 94 -7.12 -3.17 -12.12
CA TYR A 94 -6.62 -2.67 -13.42
C TYR A 94 -6.19 -1.21 -13.36
N ALA A 95 -6.98 -0.36 -12.70
CA ALA A 95 -6.65 1.04 -12.52
C ALA A 95 -5.34 1.21 -11.74
N LYS A 96 -5.11 0.37 -10.70
CA LYS A 96 -3.86 0.30 -9.94
C LYS A 96 -2.66 0.13 -10.85
N MET A 97 -2.72 -0.89 -11.70
CA MET A 97 -1.65 -1.24 -12.63
C MET A 97 -1.38 -0.11 -13.62
N GLY A 98 -2.44 0.45 -14.21
CA GLY A 98 -2.31 1.57 -15.14
C GLY A 98 -1.62 2.78 -14.52
N ILE A 99 -1.99 3.15 -13.29
CA ILE A 99 -1.35 4.26 -12.56
C ILE A 99 0.12 3.96 -12.30
N MET A 100 0.44 2.80 -11.74
CA MET A 100 1.83 2.43 -11.42
C MET A 100 2.70 2.44 -12.68
N ILE A 101 2.22 1.87 -13.78
CA ILE A 101 2.93 1.86 -15.07
C ILE A 101 3.14 3.29 -15.58
N ASN A 102 2.12 4.14 -15.53
CA ASN A 102 2.25 5.53 -16.00
C ASN A 102 3.29 6.29 -15.17
N LEU A 103 3.23 6.21 -13.84
CA LEU A 103 4.18 6.91 -12.96
C LEU A 103 5.62 6.41 -13.15
N LEU A 104 5.82 5.10 -13.23
CA LEU A 104 7.15 4.52 -13.46
C LEU A 104 7.70 4.87 -14.85
N SER A 105 6.83 4.99 -15.86
CA SER A 105 7.24 5.40 -17.21
C SER A 105 7.74 6.85 -17.27
N LEU A 106 7.28 7.68 -16.32
CA LEU A 106 7.74 9.07 -16.14
C LEU A 106 8.99 9.17 -15.26
N GLY A 107 9.54 8.04 -14.79
CA GLY A 107 10.74 8.01 -13.94
C GLY A 107 10.47 8.20 -12.44
N TYR A 108 9.21 8.14 -11.99
CA TYR A 108 8.89 8.23 -10.56
C TYR A 108 8.89 6.86 -9.90
N ASP A 109 9.60 6.73 -8.78
CA ASP A 109 9.39 5.64 -7.84
C ASP A 109 7.96 5.71 -7.27
N VAL A 110 7.33 4.54 -7.08
CA VAL A 110 5.93 4.46 -6.66
C VAL A 110 5.82 3.73 -5.34
N LEU A 111 5.24 4.39 -4.33
CA LEU A 111 4.69 3.75 -3.14
C LEU A 111 3.17 3.69 -3.27
N PHE A 112 2.65 2.54 -3.68
CA PHE A 112 1.23 2.27 -3.72
C PHE A 112 0.74 1.76 -2.35
N VAL A 113 -0.39 2.30 -1.91
CA VAL A 113 -1.05 1.94 -0.65
C VAL A 113 -2.57 1.89 -0.83
N ASP A 114 -3.22 0.89 -0.27
CA ASP A 114 -4.67 0.90 -0.10
C ASP A 114 -5.07 1.88 1.02
N SER A 115 -6.30 2.37 1.01
CA SER A 115 -6.76 3.38 1.97
C SER A 115 -7.07 2.84 3.36
N ASP A 116 -7.16 1.52 3.53
CA ASP A 116 -7.39 0.87 4.83
C ASP A 116 -6.10 0.64 5.64
N HIS A 117 -5.13 1.55 5.50
CA HIS A 117 -3.89 1.59 6.26
C HIS A 117 -3.91 2.68 7.35
N VAL A 118 -3.12 2.48 8.40
CA VAL A 118 -2.85 3.49 9.41
C VAL A 118 -1.35 3.69 9.47
N TYR A 119 -0.88 4.90 9.15
CA TYR A 119 0.54 5.23 9.21
C TYR A 119 0.92 5.78 10.58
N PHE A 120 2.08 5.37 11.08
CA PHE A 120 2.60 5.88 12.35
C PHE A 120 3.97 6.56 12.21
N ARG A 121 4.70 6.21 11.17
CA ARG A 121 6.05 6.69 10.86
C ARG A 121 6.18 6.99 9.38
N ASN A 122 7.14 7.83 9.04
CA ASN A 122 7.53 8.05 7.65
C ASN A 122 8.14 6.77 7.07
N PRO A 123 7.50 6.11 6.08
CA PRO A 123 8.03 4.88 5.51
C PRO A 123 9.14 5.11 4.47
N ILE A 124 9.22 6.33 3.92
CA ILE A 124 10.09 6.68 2.80
C ILE A 124 11.57 6.40 3.12
N PRO A 125 12.13 6.83 4.28
CA PRO A 125 13.54 6.61 4.57
C PRO A 125 13.91 5.12 4.54
N ALA A 126 13.05 4.22 5.03
CA ALA A 126 13.37 2.80 4.99
C ALA A 126 13.48 2.27 3.56
N PHE A 127 12.61 2.69 2.65
CA PHE A 127 12.67 2.26 1.25
C PHE A 127 13.95 2.67 0.53
N TYR A 128 14.62 3.73 1.00
CA TYR A 128 15.88 4.20 0.41
C TYR A 128 17.13 3.79 1.19
N THR A 129 17.03 3.50 2.49
CA THR A 129 18.19 3.16 3.36
C THR A 129 18.32 1.68 3.67
N SER A 130 17.19 1.08 4.05
CA SER A 130 17.14 -0.25 4.67
C SER A 130 16.70 -1.31 3.67
N TYR A 131 16.01 -0.89 2.60
CA TYR A 131 15.40 -1.75 1.61
C TYR A 131 16.06 -1.49 0.25
N LYS A 132 16.89 -2.42 -0.21
CA LYS A 132 17.70 -2.29 -1.44
C LYS A 132 17.11 -2.96 -2.67
N ALA A 133 15.99 -3.68 -2.52
CA ALA A 133 15.35 -4.35 -3.63
C ALA A 133 14.65 -3.36 -4.58
N ASP A 134 14.39 -3.82 -5.80
CA ASP A 134 13.73 -3.04 -6.83
C ASP A 134 12.21 -2.93 -6.61
N LEU A 135 11.61 -3.96 -6.03
CA LEU A 135 10.19 -4.01 -5.70
C LEU A 135 9.99 -4.60 -4.31
N TYR A 136 9.10 -4.01 -3.51
CA TYR A 136 8.70 -4.52 -2.19
C TYR A 136 7.20 -4.73 -2.10
N THR A 137 6.80 -5.76 -1.36
CA THR A 137 5.39 -6.03 -1.04
C THR A 137 5.26 -6.54 0.40
N ALA A 138 4.10 -6.33 1.02
CA ALA A 138 3.79 -6.92 2.30
C ALA A 138 3.46 -8.43 2.19
N LEU A 139 3.17 -9.08 3.31
CA LEU A 139 2.83 -10.49 3.39
C LEU A 139 1.46 -10.70 4.01
N GLU A 140 0.69 -11.64 3.49
CA GLU A 140 -0.58 -12.07 4.11
C GLU A 140 -0.35 -12.86 5.42
N HIS A 141 0.84 -13.45 5.58
CA HIS A 141 1.15 -14.33 6.70
C HIS A 141 2.23 -13.74 7.58
N CYS A 142 2.07 -13.94 8.90
CA CYS A 142 3.10 -13.66 9.89
C CYS A 142 4.26 -14.65 9.75
N ARG A 143 5.13 -14.38 8.79
CA ARG A 143 6.38 -15.11 8.54
C ARG A 143 7.52 -14.10 8.65
N ASN A 144 8.54 -14.44 9.44
CA ASN A 144 9.74 -13.61 9.54
C ASN A 144 10.55 -13.69 8.23
N LEU A 145 10.13 -12.89 7.25
CA LEU A 145 10.78 -12.68 5.97
C LEU A 145 10.96 -11.17 5.82
N ASP A 146 11.99 -10.65 6.46
CA ASP A 146 12.50 -9.30 6.16
C ASP A 146 13.65 -9.46 5.16
N THR A 147 13.36 -9.22 3.88
CA THR A 147 14.33 -9.41 2.79
C THR A 147 14.83 -8.06 2.33
N GLN A 148 15.64 -7.43 3.19
CA GLN A 148 16.21 -6.11 2.97
C GLN A 148 17.04 -6.00 1.70
N ASP A 149 17.75 -7.06 1.30
CA ASP A 149 18.49 -7.11 0.05
C ASP A 149 17.70 -7.79 -1.09
N GLY A 150 16.41 -8.06 -0.87
CA GLY A 150 15.57 -8.83 -1.79
C GLY A 150 15.90 -10.32 -1.81
N VAL A 151 15.20 -11.04 -2.69
CA VAL A 151 15.34 -12.47 -2.90
C VAL A 151 15.78 -12.78 -4.33
N VAL A 152 16.62 -13.81 -4.48
CA VAL A 152 17.05 -14.36 -5.78
C VAL A 152 15.96 -15.20 -6.45
N GLN A 153 15.02 -15.72 -5.65
CA GLN A 153 13.92 -16.55 -6.11
C GLN A 153 12.69 -16.27 -5.25
N PHE A 154 11.51 -16.29 -5.87
CA PHE A 154 10.25 -16.16 -5.15
C PHE A 154 10.14 -17.28 -4.09
N PRO A 155 10.02 -16.98 -2.79
CA PRO A 155 10.06 -18.02 -1.77
C PRO A 155 8.80 -18.90 -1.82
N ASP A 156 9.01 -20.20 -1.63
CA ASP A 156 7.91 -21.14 -1.58
C ASP A 156 6.93 -20.83 -0.45
N LYS A 157 5.65 -21.05 -0.73
CA LYS A 157 4.52 -20.88 0.21
C LYS A 157 4.39 -19.47 0.79
N VAL A 158 4.96 -18.46 0.12
CA VAL A 158 4.68 -17.06 0.40
C VAL A 158 3.45 -16.59 -0.38
N VAL A 159 2.60 -15.84 0.32
CA VAL A 159 1.44 -15.14 -0.25
C VAL A 159 1.69 -13.64 -0.06
N PRO A 160 2.05 -12.92 -1.13
CA PRO A 160 2.27 -11.48 -1.07
C PRO A 160 0.95 -10.74 -0.85
N ASN A 161 1.02 -9.65 -0.10
CA ASN A 161 -0.06 -8.69 0.05
C ASN A 161 0.36 -7.40 -0.64
N ILE A 162 -0.32 -7.08 -1.73
CA ILE A 162 0.00 -5.94 -2.59
C ILE A 162 -0.70 -4.65 -2.16
N SER A 163 -1.35 -4.64 -1.01
CA SER A 163 -1.98 -3.44 -0.42
C SER A 163 -0.96 -2.38 -0.06
N THR A 164 0.29 -2.78 0.20
CA THR A 164 1.48 -1.92 0.26
C THR A 164 2.49 -2.45 -0.74
N LEU A 165 2.85 -1.63 -1.72
CA LEU A 165 3.82 -1.97 -2.75
C LEU A 165 4.73 -0.78 -3.02
N PHE A 166 6.04 -0.98 -2.92
CA PHE A 166 7.04 0.00 -3.36
C PHE A 166 7.73 -0.51 -4.61
N ALA A 167 7.89 0.34 -5.62
CA ALA A 167 8.47 -0.01 -6.90
C ALA A 167 9.41 1.10 -7.36
N ARG A 168 10.67 0.74 -7.67
CA ARG A 168 11.64 1.67 -8.24
C ARG A 168 11.40 1.88 -9.73
N ALA A 169 11.64 3.07 -10.24
CA ALA A 169 11.55 3.41 -11.66
C ALA A 169 12.72 2.82 -12.47
N THR A 170 12.78 1.49 -12.58
CA THR A 170 13.78 0.77 -13.38
C THR A 170 13.12 0.02 -14.53
N GLY A 171 13.87 -0.21 -15.61
CA GLY A 171 13.38 -0.99 -16.76
C GLY A 171 12.97 -2.42 -16.38
N ALA A 172 13.64 -3.01 -15.39
CA ALA A 172 13.33 -4.35 -14.90
C ALA A 172 12.00 -4.40 -14.13
N VAL A 173 11.75 -3.42 -13.24
CA VAL A 173 10.47 -3.28 -12.54
C VAL A 173 9.34 -3.05 -13.53
N MET A 174 9.53 -2.14 -14.49
CA MET A 174 8.56 -1.88 -15.54
C MET A 174 8.20 -3.17 -16.31
N ARG A 175 9.20 -3.95 -16.73
CA ARG A 175 8.98 -5.23 -17.41
C ARG A 175 8.15 -6.20 -16.55
N CYS A 176 8.45 -6.31 -15.26
CA CYS A 176 7.68 -7.19 -14.37
C CYS A 176 6.23 -6.73 -14.15
N LEU A 177 6.01 -5.43 -13.98
CA LEU A 177 4.66 -4.88 -13.83
C LEU A 177 3.85 -5.00 -15.12
N MET A 178 4.47 -4.79 -16.29
CA MET A 178 3.82 -5.03 -17.58
C MET A 178 3.44 -6.50 -17.76
N ASN A 179 4.34 -7.44 -17.42
CA ASN A 179 4.01 -8.86 -17.43
C ASN A 179 2.83 -9.20 -16.51
N TRP A 180 2.78 -8.60 -15.32
CA TRP A 180 1.66 -8.75 -14.40
C TRP A 180 0.36 -8.18 -14.98
N PHE A 181 0.41 -6.99 -15.58
CA PHE A 181 -0.74 -6.37 -16.22
C PHE A 181 -1.26 -7.21 -17.40
N PHE A 182 -0.39 -7.74 -18.24
CA PHE A 182 -0.78 -8.65 -19.32
C PHE A 182 -1.38 -9.96 -18.80
N ALA A 183 -0.84 -10.51 -17.70
CA ALA A 183 -1.44 -11.67 -17.03
C ALA A 183 -2.85 -11.36 -16.53
N MET A 184 -3.11 -10.14 -16.06
CA MET A 184 -4.46 -9.70 -15.69
C MET A 184 -5.38 -9.60 -16.92
N ILE A 185 -4.95 -8.91 -17.98
CA ILE A 185 -5.72 -8.77 -19.24
C ILE A 185 -6.09 -10.14 -19.82
N SER A 186 -5.16 -11.09 -19.80
CA SER A 186 -5.41 -12.46 -20.30
C SER A 186 -6.57 -13.15 -19.58
N CYS A 187 -6.81 -12.83 -18.30
CA CYS A 187 -7.93 -13.38 -17.55
C CYS A 187 -9.26 -12.70 -17.92
N ALA A 188 -9.24 -11.37 -18.10
CA ALA A 188 -10.41 -10.65 -18.61
C ALA A 188 -10.87 -11.19 -19.96
N GLY A 189 -9.93 -11.51 -20.87
CA GLY A 189 -10.26 -12.11 -22.17
C GLY A 189 -10.94 -13.49 -22.09
N LYS A 190 -10.87 -14.17 -20.94
CA LYS A 190 -11.54 -15.44 -20.68
C LYS A 190 -12.85 -15.30 -19.90
N ASN A 191 -13.32 -14.06 -19.70
CA ASN A 191 -14.42 -13.74 -18.78
C ASN A 191 -14.19 -14.24 -17.34
N GLU A 192 -12.92 -14.35 -16.93
CA GLU A 192 -12.55 -14.73 -15.57
C GLU A 192 -12.37 -13.49 -14.71
N TRP A 193 -12.93 -13.54 -13.50
CA TRP A 193 -12.71 -12.53 -12.47
C TRP A 193 -11.24 -12.56 -12.01
N CYS A 194 -10.50 -11.50 -12.33
CA CYS A 194 -9.05 -11.46 -12.14
C CYS A 194 -8.66 -10.61 -10.95
N TRP A 195 -8.45 -11.24 -9.80
CA TRP A 195 -7.88 -10.53 -8.65
C TRP A 195 -6.39 -10.26 -8.91
N ASP A 196 -6.01 -9.00 -8.87
CA ASP A 196 -4.64 -8.51 -9.09
C ASP A 196 -3.62 -9.24 -8.19
N GLN A 197 -3.94 -9.44 -6.92
CA GLN A 197 -3.09 -10.16 -5.96
C GLN A 197 -2.83 -11.62 -6.35
N TYR A 198 -3.83 -12.33 -6.90
CA TYR A 198 -3.64 -13.71 -7.35
C TYR A 198 -2.65 -13.81 -8.52
N LYS A 199 -2.67 -12.83 -9.43
CA LYS A 199 -1.75 -12.81 -10.58
C LYS A 199 -0.38 -12.26 -10.25
N PHE A 200 -0.26 -11.44 -9.21
CA PHE A 200 1.01 -10.85 -8.81
C PHE A 200 2.10 -11.92 -8.60
N LYS A 201 1.82 -12.92 -7.75
CA LYS A 201 2.82 -13.95 -7.41
C LYS A 201 3.37 -14.66 -8.66
N GLY A 202 2.48 -15.22 -9.49
CA GLY A 202 2.90 -15.95 -10.68
C GLY A 202 3.65 -15.08 -11.69
N SER A 203 3.25 -13.81 -11.81
CA SER A 203 3.89 -12.85 -12.71
C SER A 203 5.28 -12.46 -12.24
N MET A 204 5.45 -12.18 -10.94
CA MET A 204 6.74 -11.86 -10.36
C MET A 204 7.68 -13.06 -10.38
N GLU A 205 7.18 -14.26 -10.05
CA GLU A 205 7.97 -15.49 -10.12
C GLU A 205 8.48 -15.77 -11.55
N LEU A 206 7.61 -15.62 -12.57
CA LEU A 206 8.02 -15.73 -13.97
C LEU A 206 9.05 -14.66 -14.34
N CYS A 207 8.85 -13.42 -13.88
CA CYS A 207 9.76 -12.32 -14.15
C CYS A 207 11.15 -12.56 -13.56
N MET A 208 11.20 -12.99 -12.30
CA MET A 208 12.44 -13.34 -11.59
C MET A 208 13.18 -14.49 -12.26
N ARG A 209 12.47 -15.53 -12.77
CA ARG A 209 13.12 -16.64 -13.49
C ARG A 209 13.74 -16.19 -14.82
N GLY A 210 13.15 -15.18 -15.46
CA GLY A 210 13.61 -14.66 -16.75
C GLY A 210 14.75 -13.62 -16.65
N MET A 211 15.17 -13.25 -15.43
CA MET A 211 16.18 -12.21 -15.20
C MET A 211 17.18 -12.67 -14.14
N SER A 212 18.45 -12.26 -14.27
CA SER A 212 19.44 -12.49 -13.21
C SER A 212 19.13 -11.58 -12.01
N TYR A 213 19.47 -12.04 -10.79
CA TYR A 213 19.37 -11.25 -9.55
C TYR A 213 20.09 -9.89 -9.65
N ASN A 214 21.08 -9.76 -10.53
CA ASN A 214 21.76 -8.48 -10.77
C ASN A 214 20.89 -7.43 -11.50
N HIS A 215 19.73 -7.83 -12.02
CA HIS A 215 18.85 -6.96 -12.80
C HIS A 215 17.50 -6.70 -12.14
N PHE A 216 17.05 -7.61 -11.28
CA PHE A 216 15.79 -7.47 -10.57
C PHE A 216 15.81 -8.21 -9.25
N THR A 217 15.32 -7.55 -8.22
CA THR A 217 15.21 -8.07 -6.87
C THR A 217 13.82 -7.76 -6.31
N LEU A 218 13.20 -8.80 -5.75
CA LEU A 218 11.93 -8.69 -5.03
C LEU A 218 12.19 -8.76 -3.54
N GLY A 219 11.70 -7.80 -2.77
CA GLY A 219 11.73 -7.81 -1.32
C GLY A 219 10.34 -7.98 -0.71
N PHE A 220 10.34 -8.46 0.53
CA PHE A 220 9.18 -8.62 1.38
C PHE A 220 9.37 -7.78 2.63
N LEU A 221 8.33 -7.00 2.94
CA LEU A 221 8.32 -6.10 4.08
C LEU A 221 8.13 -6.90 5.37
N SER A 222 8.92 -6.55 6.39
CA SER A 222 8.81 -7.19 7.71
C SER A 222 7.39 -7.03 8.27
N PRO A 223 6.68 -8.13 8.60
CA PRO A 223 5.33 -8.05 9.15
C PRO A 223 5.27 -7.49 10.58
N GLU A 224 6.43 -7.31 11.24
CA GLU A 224 6.49 -6.58 12.52
C GLU A 224 6.43 -5.06 12.32
N LYS A 225 6.99 -4.56 11.21
CA LYS A 225 7.00 -3.14 10.86
C LYS A 225 5.76 -2.77 10.03
N PHE A 226 5.40 -3.62 9.09
CA PHE A 226 4.26 -3.50 8.19
C PHE A 226 3.19 -4.49 8.64
N ALA A 227 2.66 -4.23 9.85
CA ALA A 227 1.72 -5.10 10.49
C ALA A 227 0.38 -5.12 9.75
N SER A 228 -0.29 -6.26 9.77
CA SER A 228 -1.65 -6.38 9.25
C SER A 228 -2.53 -7.03 10.30
N LEU A 229 -3.80 -6.65 10.32
CA LEU A 229 -4.81 -7.35 11.09
C LEU A 229 -4.97 -8.82 10.66
N CYS A 230 -4.56 -9.14 9.43
CA CYS A 230 -4.47 -10.53 8.98
C CYS A 230 -3.47 -11.38 9.77
N HIS A 231 -2.53 -10.73 10.48
CA HIS A 231 -1.57 -11.41 11.33
C HIS A 231 -2.08 -11.58 12.77
N GLY A 232 -3.20 -10.94 13.12
CA GLY A 232 -3.74 -10.86 14.47
C GLY A 232 -4.00 -9.42 14.90
N THR A 233 -4.67 -9.27 16.04
CA THR A 233 -5.09 -7.97 16.61
C THR A 233 -3.92 -7.01 16.85
N CYS A 234 -2.75 -7.58 17.15
CA CYS A 234 -1.50 -6.85 17.41
C CYS A 234 -0.48 -6.99 16.27
N GLY A 235 -0.91 -7.44 15.09
CA GLY A 235 0.00 -7.75 14.01
C GLY A 235 0.87 -8.97 14.31
N CYS A 236 2.02 -9.04 13.64
CA CYS A 236 2.98 -10.12 13.83
C CYS A 236 3.97 -9.80 14.96
N ASP A 237 4.23 -10.76 15.83
CA ASP A 237 5.34 -10.74 16.79
C ASP A 237 6.24 -11.94 16.51
N ALA A 238 7.26 -11.74 15.70
CA ALA A 238 8.13 -12.81 15.22
C ALA A 238 8.99 -13.43 16.33
N LEU A 239 9.03 -12.81 17.52
CA LEU A 239 9.88 -13.19 18.65
C LEU A 239 9.17 -13.88 19.82
N GLY A 240 7.83 -14.00 19.83
CA GLY A 240 7.19 -14.54 21.04
C GLY A 240 5.70 -14.85 21.03
N MET A 241 4.95 -14.56 19.97
CA MET A 241 3.54 -14.98 19.91
C MET A 241 3.41 -16.28 19.10
N PRO A 242 2.63 -17.26 19.58
CA PRO A 242 2.31 -18.42 18.75
C PRO A 242 1.67 -17.92 17.46
N ARG A 243 2.15 -18.42 16.31
CA ARG A 243 1.60 -18.11 14.99
C ARG A 243 0.15 -18.58 14.96
N VAL A 244 -0.78 -17.74 15.39
CA VAL A 244 -2.21 -17.99 15.15
C VAL A 244 -2.39 -17.72 13.67
N VAL A 245 -2.19 -18.78 12.87
CA VAL A 245 -2.58 -18.77 11.47
C VAL A 245 -4.09 -18.61 11.49
N TRP A 246 -4.57 -17.43 11.15
CA TRP A 246 -5.99 -17.15 11.02
C TRP A 246 -6.53 -17.97 9.83
N ARG A 247 -6.84 -19.25 10.06
CA ARG A 247 -7.47 -20.13 9.08
C ARG A 247 -8.98 -19.88 9.12
N GLY A 248 -9.42 -18.84 8.44
CA GLY A 248 -10.78 -18.73 7.90
C GLY A 248 -11.97 -18.75 8.89
N GLY A 249 -11.75 -18.52 10.18
CA GLY A 249 -12.84 -18.51 11.16
C GLY A 249 -13.47 -17.12 11.24
N ARG A 250 -14.68 -16.92 10.69
CA ARG A 250 -15.51 -15.68 10.73
C ARG A 250 -15.91 -15.21 12.16
N GLY A 251 -15.03 -15.28 13.14
CA GLY A 251 -15.21 -14.63 14.42
C GLY A 251 -14.39 -13.34 14.40
N ASP A 252 -15.01 -12.21 14.71
CA ASP A 252 -14.28 -11.01 15.12
C ASP A 252 -13.35 -11.48 16.26
N PRO A 253 -12.01 -11.54 16.06
CA PRO A 253 -11.13 -12.06 17.09
C PRO A 253 -11.42 -11.23 18.33
N ALA A 254 -11.79 -11.88 19.45
CA ALA A 254 -12.06 -11.21 20.71
C ALA A 254 -10.88 -10.29 20.98
N TYR A 255 -11.11 -9.02 20.70
CA TYR A 255 -10.03 -8.13 20.37
C TYR A 255 -9.58 -7.58 21.72
N GLU A 256 -8.59 -8.22 22.33
CA GLU A 256 -8.06 -7.72 23.59
C GLU A 256 -7.54 -6.28 23.37
N GLU A 257 -7.90 -5.37 24.27
CA GLU A 257 -7.45 -3.95 24.22
C GLU A 257 -5.96 -3.78 24.50
N THR A 258 -5.22 -4.88 24.60
CA THR A 258 -3.86 -4.91 25.08
C THR A 258 -2.95 -5.55 24.04
N CYS A 259 -2.30 -4.72 23.25
CA CYS A 259 -1.11 -5.13 22.51
C CYS A 259 0.14 -4.88 23.33
N PRO A 260 1.11 -5.82 23.38
CA PRO A 260 2.35 -5.57 24.09
C PRO A 260 3.05 -4.33 23.52
N ALA A 261 3.47 -3.40 24.38
CA ALA A 261 4.14 -2.16 23.96
C ALA A 261 5.36 -2.44 23.06
N ARG A 262 6.08 -3.54 23.32
CA ARG A 262 7.24 -3.98 22.51
C ARG A 262 6.89 -4.30 21.05
N VAL A 263 5.66 -4.73 20.78
CA VAL A 263 5.17 -5.04 19.42
C VAL A 263 4.72 -3.75 18.74
N VAL A 264 3.87 -2.96 19.41
CA VAL A 264 3.34 -1.70 18.88
C VAL A 264 4.45 -0.69 18.55
N LYS A 265 5.51 -0.65 19.36
CA LYS A 265 6.71 0.18 19.11
C LYS A 265 7.48 -0.19 17.85
N LYS A 266 7.21 -1.33 17.20
CA LYS A 266 7.81 -1.69 15.93
C LYS A 266 6.99 -1.24 14.72
N TRP A 267 5.72 -0.87 14.90
CA TRP A 267 4.84 -0.56 13.77
C TRP A 267 5.28 0.73 13.05
N TRP A 268 5.39 0.62 11.74
CA TRP A 268 5.53 1.73 10.80
C TRP A 268 4.18 2.05 10.19
N LEU A 269 3.44 0.98 9.83
CA LEU A 269 2.05 1.03 9.44
C LEU A 269 1.27 -0.17 9.99
N PHE A 270 -0.05 -0.05 9.99
CA PHE A 270 -0.98 -1.14 10.28
C PHE A 270 -2.06 -1.24 9.20
N HIS A 271 -2.17 -2.39 8.54
CA HIS A 271 -3.15 -2.66 7.48
C HIS A 271 -4.40 -3.36 8.04
N VAL A 272 -5.60 -2.88 7.67
CA VAL A 272 -6.89 -3.38 8.16
C VAL A 272 -7.63 -4.18 7.07
N ALA A 273 -6.92 -5.11 6.40
CA ALA A 273 -7.48 -5.90 5.29
C ALA A 273 -8.49 -6.98 5.72
N CYS A 274 -8.25 -7.67 6.83
CA CYS A 274 -8.80 -9.03 7.05
C CYS A 274 -10.28 -9.15 7.40
N PHE A 275 -11.01 -8.04 7.40
CA PHE A 275 -12.46 -8.09 7.37
C PHE A 275 -12.89 -8.20 5.92
N ALA A 276 -13.46 -9.36 5.54
CA ALA A 276 -14.26 -9.49 4.34
C ALA A 276 -15.49 -8.58 4.53
N GLY A 277 -15.32 -7.31 4.23
CA GLY A 277 -16.21 -6.26 4.66
C GLY A 277 -15.93 -4.98 3.90
N HIS A 278 -16.98 -4.22 3.72
CA HIS A 278 -16.99 -3.01 2.91
C HIS A 278 -16.07 -1.93 3.52
N MET A 279 -15.74 -0.91 2.72
CA MET A 279 -15.04 0.30 3.20
C MET A 279 -15.99 1.14 4.05
N ASP A 280 -16.38 0.60 5.22
CA ASP A 280 -17.44 1.10 6.07
C ASP A 280 -16.96 1.48 7.48
N GLY A 281 -17.90 1.86 8.33
CA GLY A 281 -17.66 2.25 9.72
C GLY A 281 -16.95 1.19 10.58
N SER A 282 -16.99 -0.10 10.22
CA SER A 282 -16.25 -1.14 10.93
C SER A 282 -14.74 -1.01 10.67
N LYS A 283 -14.33 -0.88 9.40
CA LYS A 283 -12.91 -0.62 9.06
C LYS A 283 -12.41 0.66 9.71
N VAL A 284 -13.21 1.73 9.70
CA VAL A 284 -12.90 2.99 10.41
C VAL A 284 -12.63 2.76 11.91
N LYS A 285 -13.49 1.99 12.59
CA LYS A 285 -13.30 1.69 14.03
C LYS A 285 -11.98 0.97 14.29
N HIS A 286 -11.60 0.01 13.43
CA HIS A 286 -10.33 -0.71 13.57
C HIS A 286 -9.11 0.17 13.26
N MET A 287 -9.18 1.03 12.26
CA MET A 287 -8.12 2.01 11.98
C MET A 287 -7.91 2.96 13.16
N GLN A 288 -8.99 3.54 13.68
CA GLN A 288 -8.94 4.41 14.85
C GLN A 288 -8.42 3.67 16.10
N ARG A 289 -8.73 2.38 16.23
CA ARG A 289 -8.21 1.56 17.33
C ARG A 289 -6.70 1.34 17.21
N ALA A 290 -6.20 0.99 16.02
CA ALA A 290 -4.76 0.84 15.78
C ALA A 290 -4.02 2.15 16.11
N LEU A 291 -4.60 3.30 15.75
CA LEU A 291 -4.12 4.61 16.12
C LEU A 291 -4.04 4.82 17.64
N ARG A 292 -5.14 4.59 18.38
CA ARG A 292 -5.16 4.72 19.85
C ARG A 292 -4.16 3.81 20.53
N LEU A 293 -3.97 2.58 20.04
CA LEU A 293 -2.99 1.64 20.56
C LEU A 293 -1.56 2.17 20.37
N TYR A 294 -1.26 2.71 19.20
CA TYR A 294 0.04 3.33 18.93
C TYR A 294 0.28 4.54 19.85
N GLU A 295 -0.69 5.45 19.94
CA GLU A 295 -0.59 6.64 20.79
C GLU A 295 -0.39 6.30 22.27
N LYS A 296 -1.08 5.27 22.77
CA LYS A 296 -0.94 4.78 24.15
C LYS A 296 0.47 4.26 24.46
N HIS A 297 1.14 3.61 23.51
CA HIS A 297 2.41 2.90 23.76
C HIS A 297 3.66 3.64 23.27
N VAL A 298 3.50 4.54 22.30
CA VAL A 298 4.60 5.23 21.62
C VAL A 298 4.48 6.75 21.76
N GLY A 299 3.26 7.28 21.77
CA GLY A 299 2.99 8.71 21.71
C GLY A 299 2.40 9.12 20.35
N PRO A 300 2.25 10.44 20.11
CA PRO A 300 1.66 10.95 18.86
C PRO A 300 2.32 10.38 17.60
N GLN A 301 1.59 10.27 16.50
CA GLN A 301 2.16 9.86 15.21
C GLN A 301 3.35 10.76 14.83
N GLY A 302 4.37 10.17 14.22
CA GLY A 302 5.60 10.90 13.85
C GLY A 302 6.53 11.27 15.02
N SER A 303 6.15 11.02 16.29
CA SER A 303 6.99 11.31 17.46
C SER A 303 8.13 10.32 17.69
N ALA A 304 8.06 9.13 17.08
CA ALA A 304 9.13 8.15 17.16
C ALA A 304 10.36 8.65 16.38
N PRO A 305 11.60 8.36 16.86
CA PRO A 305 12.82 8.67 16.12
C PRO A 305 12.72 8.14 14.69
N GLN A 306 12.96 9.02 13.72
CA GLN A 306 13.00 8.66 12.31
C GLN A 306 14.43 8.31 11.92
N ASP A 307 14.60 7.29 11.08
CA ASP A 307 15.91 7.04 10.46
C ASP A 307 16.28 8.25 9.59
N PRO A 308 17.52 8.77 9.69
CA PRO A 308 17.95 9.89 8.88
C PRO A 308 17.86 9.53 7.39
N MET A 309 17.32 10.42 6.56
CA MET A 309 17.33 10.21 5.11
C MET A 309 18.74 10.40 4.55
N PRO A 310 19.24 9.48 3.71
CA PRO A 310 20.64 9.43 3.30
C PRO A 310 21.00 10.58 2.35
N TRP A 311 20.03 11.07 1.56
CA TRP A 311 20.22 12.16 0.59
C TRP A 311 20.20 13.56 1.20
N TRP A 312 20.08 13.70 2.53
CA TRP A 312 20.34 14.99 3.19
C TRP A 312 21.83 15.34 3.27
N THR A 313 22.73 14.40 2.90
CA THR A 313 24.18 14.61 2.91
C THR A 313 24.87 14.32 1.57
N ALA A 314 24.12 13.90 0.55
CA ALA A 314 24.66 13.50 -0.75
C ALA A 314 23.91 14.19 -1.89
N ASP A 315 24.67 14.77 -2.82
CA ASP A 315 24.15 15.34 -4.07
C ASP A 315 23.22 14.34 -4.78
N PRO A 316 21.99 14.75 -5.15
CA PRO A 316 21.03 13.87 -5.81
C PRO A 316 21.47 13.62 -7.25
N TRP A 317 22.31 12.62 -7.46
CA TRP A 317 22.80 12.18 -8.78
C TRP A 317 21.67 11.71 -9.72
N TRP A 318 20.46 11.46 -9.23
CA TRP A 318 19.28 11.15 -10.04
C TRP A 318 18.49 12.38 -10.54
N LEU A 319 18.82 13.60 -10.09
CA LEU A 319 18.24 14.85 -10.63
C LEU A 319 19.02 15.42 -11.82
N ASN A 320 20.16 14.83 -12.19
CA ASN A 320 20.94 15.22 -13.37
C ASN A 320 20.51 14.49 -14.65
N PHE A 321 19.20 14.37 -14.88
CA PHE A 321 18.68 14.27 -16.24
C PHE A 321 18.40 15.69 -16.75
N THR A 322 19.47 16.43 -17.06
CA THR A 322 19.36 17.46 -18.09
C THR A 322 18.89 16.76 -19.34
N ALA A 323 17.71 17.12 -19.83
CA ALA A 323 17.24 16.74 -21.15
C ALA A 323 18.34 17.05 -22.17
N ALA A 324 19.05 16.01 -22.60
CA ALA A 324 19.98 16.11 -23.71
C ALA A 324 19.18 15.89 -24.99
N GLY A 325 18.93 16.99 -25.71
CA GLY A 325 18.65 17.05 -27.15
C GLY A 325 17.37 16.39 -27.63
#